data_AF-A0A8T2N8P1-F1
#
_entry.id   AF-A0A8T2N8P1-F1
#
_cell.length_a   1.000
_cell.length_b   1.000
_cell.length_c   1.000
_cell.angle_alpha   90.00
_cell.angle_beta   90.00
_cell.angle_gamma   90.00
#
_symmetry.space_group_name_H-M   'P 1'
#
loop_
_entity.id
_entity.type
_entity.pdbx_description
1 polymer ?
#
loop_
_entity_poly.entity_id
_entity_poly.type
_entity_poly.pdbx_seq_one_letter_code
_entity_poly.pdbx_strand_id
1 'polypeptide(L)' 'MDNPYTEIYSYKCNKATKTVTCTERNDSCEKFICECDRQAAHCFAKAGYIEEHEHLPS' A
#
# COMPACT_ATOMS: atom_id res chain seq x y z
N MET A 1 -8.41 -12.86 -14.00
CA MET A 1 -6.93 -12.82 -13.94
C MET A 1 -6.49 -11.44 -13.50
N ASP A 2 -7.14 -10.37 -13.94
CA ASP A 2 -6.93 -9.03 -13.36
C ASP A 2 -7.58 -8.90 -11.98
N ASN A 3 -6.76 -8.75 -10.94
CA ASN A 3 -7.21 -8.47 -9.58
C ASN A 3 -6.09 -7.75 -8.80
N PRO A 4 -6.42 -7.03 -7.70
CA PRO A 4 -5.44 -6.23 -6.98
C PRO A 4 -4.20 -6.98 -6.47
N TYR A 5 -4.28 -8.29 -6.28
CA TYR A 5 -3.16 -9.12 -5.80
C TYR A 5 -2.18 -9.51 -6.90
N THR A 6 -2.55 -9.40 -8.18
CA THR A 6 -1.71 -9.80 -9.32
C THR A 6 -1.34 -8.65 -10.25
N GLU A 7 -1.94 -7.47 -10.06
CA GLU A 7 -1.60 -6.27 -10.82
C GLU A 7 -0.28 -5.64 -10.35
N ILE A 8 0.59 -5.31 -11.30
CA ILE A 8 1.88 -4.65 -11.03
C ILE A 8 1.71 -3.16 -11.29
N TYR A 9 2.07 -2.33 -10.31
CA TYR A 9 2.04 -0.87 -10.45
C TYR A 9 3.39 -0.24 -10.05
N SER A 10 3.64 0.98 -10.52
CA SER A 10 4.86 1.74 -10.22
C SER A 10 4.66 2.74 -9.07
N TYR A 11 5.57 2.71 -8.08
CA TYR A 11 5.62 3.66 -6.97
C TYR A 11 7.05 4.17 -6.70
N LYS A 12 7.17 5.27 -5.96
CA LYS A 12 8.43 5.77 -5.40
C LYS A 12 8.33 5.90 -3.89
N CYS A 13 9.41 5.60 -3.18
CA CYS A 13 9.54 5.80 -1.74
C CYS A 13 10.65 6.81 -1.44
N ASN A 14 10.29 7.93 -0.79
CA ASN A 14 11.25 8.84 -0.21
C ASN A 14 11.50 8.42 1.25
N LYS A 15 12.66 7.81 1.51
CA LYS A 15 13.03 7.32 2.85
C LYS A 15 13.19 8.45 3.87
N ALA A 16 13.69 9.62 3.46
CA ALA A 16 13.93 10.74 4.36
C ALA A 16 12.62 11.32 4.90
N THR A 17 11.60 11.44 4.04
CA THR A 17 10.28 11.97 4.41
C THR A 17 9.26 10.89 4.75
N LYS A 18 9.62 9.60 4.61
CA LYS A 18 8.73 8.43 4.74
C LYS A 18 7.46 8.56 3.88
N THR A 19 7.61 9.14 2.69
CA THR A 19 6.51 9.40 1.77
C THR A 19 6.55 8.40 0.63
N VAL A 20 5.41 7.76 0.37
CA VAL A 20 5.18 6.93 -0.80
C VAL A 20 4.40 7.74 -1.83
N THR A 21 4.75 7.62 -3.11
CA THR A 21 4.07 8.32 -4.22
C THR A 21 3.78 7.34 -5.34
N CYS A 22 2.51 7.22 -5.72
CA CYS A 22 2.07 6.50 -6.91
C CYS A 22 2.45 7.31 -8.15
N THR A 23 3.11 6.68 -9.12
CA THR A 23 3.69 7.41 -10.25
C THR A 23 2.69 7.61 -11.37
N GLU A 24 2.89 8.65 -12.18
CA GLU A 24 2.09 8.92 -13.39
C GLU A 24 2.32 7.92 -14.54
N ARG A 25 3.15 6.89 -14.35
CA ARG A 25 3.30 5.79 -15.31
C ARG A 25 2.15 4.79 -15.24
N ASN A 26 1.40 4.83 -14.16
CA ASN A 26 0.31 3.90 -13.90
C ASN A 26 -0.93 4.29 -14.71
N ASP A 27 -1.60 3.31 -15.30
CA ASP A 27 -2.94 3.48 -15.83
C ASP A 27 -3.99 3.65 -14.71
N SER A 28 -5.28 3.71 -15.07
CA SER A 28 -6.35 3.92 -14.08
C SER A 28 -6.48 2.78 -13.07
N CYS A 29 -6.26 1.53 -13.48
CA CYS A 29 -6.34 0.36 -12.61
C CYS A 29 -5.15 0.30 -11.67
N GLU A 30 -3.94 0.41 -12.22
CA GLU A 30 -2.67 0.40 -11.49
C GLU A 30 -2.59 1.56 -10.48
N LYS A 31 -3.06 2.76 -10.88
CA LYS A 31 -3.08 3.94 -10.01
C LYS A 31 -4.07 3.78 -8.86
N PHE A 32 -5.24 3.19 -9.13
CA PHE A 32 -6.22 2.89 -8.09
C PHE A 32 -5.67 1.93 -7.04
N ILE A 33 -5.08 0.82 -7.47
CA ILE A 33 -4.50 -0.18 -6.56
C ILE A 33 -3.32 0.40 -5.78
N CYS A 34 -2.42 1.13 -6.45
CA CYS A 34 -1.31 1.80 -5.78
C CYS A 34 -1.79 2.77 -4.69
N GLU A 35 -2.85 3.54 -4.93
CA GLU A 35 -3.38 4.48 -3.95
C GLU A 35 -4.07 3.77 -2.77
N CYS A 36 -4.73 2.64 -3.01
CA CYS A 36 -5.25 1.78 -1.94
C CYS A 36 -4.11 1.32 -1.00
N ASP A 37 -3.04 0.76 -1.58
CA ASP A 37 -1.91 0.26 -0.80
C ASP A 37 -1.12 1.38 -0.12
N ARG A 38 -0.97 2.54 -0.77
CA ARG A 38 -0.35 3.73 -0.17
C ARG A 38 -1.13 4.20 1.06
N GLN A 39 -2.46 4.24 0.99
CA GLN A 39 -3.30 4.64 2.11
C GLN A 39 -3.24 3.62 3.26
N ALA A 40 -3.27 2.31 2.94
CA ALA A 40 -3.11 1.26 3.94
C ALA A 40 -1.76 1.33 4.65
N ALA A 41 -0.65 1.51 3.92
CA ALA A 41 0.67 1.69 4.49
C ALA A 41 0.75 2.89 5.44
N HIS A 42 0.14 4.03 5.06
CA HIS A 42 0.04 5.19 5.94
C HIS A 42 -0.85 4.96 7.16
N CYS A 43 -1.92 4.16 7.03
CA CYS A 43 -2.78 3.76 8.13
C CYS A 43 -1.98 2.90 9.13
N PHE A 44 -1.30 1.85 8.66
CA PHE A 44 -0.50 0.97 9.49
C PHE A 44 0.67 1.70 10.17
N ALA A 45 1.32 2.64 9.48
CA ALA A 45 2.39 3.44 10.08
C ALA A 45 1.92 4.36 11.22
N LYS A 46 0.62 4.70 11.27
CA LYS A 46 0.01 5.50 12.34
C LYS A 46 -0.57 4.64 13.46
N ALA A 47 -0.97 3.41 13.16
CA ALA A 47 -1.50 2.47 14.13
C ALA A 47 -0.37 1.89 15.01
N GLY A 48 -0.69 1.54 16.24
CA GLY A 48 0.18 0.70 17.07
C GLY A 48 0.11 -0.76 16.61
N TYR A 49 1.23 -1.48 16.73
CA TYR A 49 1.25 -2.94 16.55
C TYR A 49 0.95 -3.62 17.89
N ILE A 50 0.01 -4.56 17.89
CA ILE A 50 -0.36 -5.40 19.04
C ILE A 50 0.04 -6.82 18.69
N GLU A 51 1.14 -7.31 19.27
CA GLU A 51 1.74 -8.60 18.92
C GLU A 51 0.78 -9.77 19.21
N GLU A 52 -0.03 -9.65 20.26
CA GLU A 52 -1.05 -10.64 20.63
C GLU A 52 -2.15 -10.81 19.56
N HIS A 53 -2.29 -9.86 18.61
CA HIS A 53 -3.33 -9.88 17.58
C HIS A 53 -2.90 -10.50 16.25
N GLU A 54 -1.61 -10.84 16.06
CA GLU A 54 -1.07 -11.26 14.75
C GLU A 54 -1.74 -12.52 14.17
N HIS A 55 -2.18 -13.44 15.03
CA HIS A 55 -2.72 -14.75 14.64
C HIS A 55 -4.00 -15.10 15.41
N LEU A 56 -4.86 -14.11 15.66
CA LEU A 56 -6.17 -14.38 16.27
C LEU A 56 -7.03 -15.26 15.35
N PRO A 57 -7.78 -16.24 15.91
CA PRO A 57 -8.71 -17.03 15.13
C PRO A 57 -9.80 -16.14 14.54
N SER A 58 -10.19 -16.45 13.30
CA SER A 58 -11.23 -15.76 12.53
C SER A 58 -12.64 -16.11 12.98
#